data_AF-A0A2N5G9B2-F1
#
_entry.id   AF-A0A2N5G9B2-F1
#
_cell.length_a   1.000
_cell.length_b   1.000
_cell.length_c   1.000
_cell.angle_alpha   90.00
_cell.angle_beta   90.00
_cell.angle_gamma   90.00
#
_symmetry.space_group_name_H-M   'P 1'
#
loop_
_entity.id
_entity.type
_entity.pdbx_description
1 polymer ?
#
loop_
_entity_poly.entity_id
_entity_poly.type
_entity_poly.pdbx_seq_one_letter_code
_entity_poly.pdbx_strand_id
1 'polypeptide(L)' 'MLLEKLPDLSLTDMSGNPFSLKELQGKKTLIFMWASW' A
#
# COMPACT_ATOMS: atom_id res chain seq x y z
N MET A 1 -15.69 16.93 -3.23
CA MET A 1 -14.76 16.00 -3.90
C MET A 1 -14.84 14.68 -3.17
N LEU A 2 -15.42 13.65 -3.78
CA LEU A 2 -15.37 12.29 -3.24
C LEU A 2 -13.94 11.79 -3.47
N LEU A 3 -13.11 11.84 -2.43
CA LEU A 3 -11.83 11.13 -2.43
C LEU A 3 -12.19 9.65 -2.38
N GLU A 4 -12.10 8.96 -3.51
CA GLU A 4 -12.20 7.51 -3.53
C GLU A 4 -11.11 6.95 -2.62
N LYS A 5 -11.52 6.13 -1.65
CA LYS A 5 -10.58 5.48 -0.75
C LYS A 5 -9.82 4.42 -1.52
N LEU A 6 -8.52 4.34 -1.30
CA LEU A 6 -7.72 3.23 -1.78
C LEU A 6 -8.36 1.92 -1.28
N PRO A 7 -8.55 0.92 -2.15
CA PRO A 7 -9.09 -0.37 -1.74
C PRO A 7 -8.13 -1.06 -0.77
N ASP A 8 -8.68 -2.00 -0.02
CA ASP A 8 -7.89 -2.86 0.85
C ASP A 8 -6.98 -3.74 0.00
N LEU A 9 -5.68 -3.46 0.05
CA LEU A 9 -4.65 -4.21 -0.66
C LEU A 9 -3.73 -4.89 0.34
N SER A 10 -3.41 -6.15 0.03
CA SER A 10 -2.37 -6.92 0.70
C SER A 10 -1.32 -7.31 -0.32
N LEU A 11 -0.06 -7.04 0.00
CA LEU A 11 1.11 -7.35 -0.81
C LEU A 11 2.08 -8.16 0.02
N THR A 12 2.94 -8.93 -0.63
CA THR A 12 4.08 -9.56 0.03
C THR A 12 5.19 -8.52 0.18
N ASP A 13 5.71 -8.35 1.39
CA ASP A 13 6.84 -7.47 1.65
C ASP A 13 8.17 -8.08 1.14
N MET A 14 9.26 -7.33 1.27
CA MET A 14 10.59 -7.78 0.84
C MET A 14 11.14 -8.97 1.63
N SER A 15 10.54 -9.31 2.78
CA SER A 15 10.90 -10.44 3.62
C SER A 15 10.02 -11.67 3.37
N GLY A 16 9.04 -11.59 2.46
CA GLY A 16 8.09 -12.66 2.17
C GLY A 16 6.84 -12.66 3.05
N ASN A 17 6.65 -11.68 3.93
CA ASN A 17 5.48 -11.63 4.81
C ASN A 17 4.30 -10.95 4.12
N PRO A 18 3.06 -11.39 4.39
CA PRO A 18 1.88 -10.62 4.02
C PRO A 18 1.86 -9.27 4.74
N PHE A 19 1.68 -8.19 3.99
CA PHE A 19 1.57 -6.82 4.50
C PHE A 19 0.30 -6.16 3.97
N SER A 20 -0.50 -5.59 4.87
CA SER A 20 -1.73 -4.89 4.49
C SER A 20 -1.53 -3.38 4.51
N LEU A 21 -2.01 -2.67 3.47
CA LEU A 21 -2.01 -1.21 3.47
C LEU A 21 -2.85 -0.58 4.59
N LYS A 22 -3.74 -1.36 5.24
CA LYS A 22 -4.48 -0.91 6.43
C LYS A 22 -3.55 -0.50 7.57
N GLU A 23 -2.38 -1.12 7.68
CA GLU A 23 -1.38 -0.83 8.72
C GLU A 23 -0.78 0.59 8.61
N LEU A 24 -0.97 1.23 7.45
CA LEU A 24 -0.50 2.58 7.15
C LEU A 24 -1.60 3.65 7.31
N GLN A 25 -2.84 3.27 7.61
CA GLN A 25 -3.93 4.23 7.83
C GLN A 25 -3.59 5.17 9.00
N GLY A 26 -3.91 6.46 8.83
CA GLY A 26 -3.57 7.51 9.80
C GLY A 26 -2.12 8.02 9.70
N LYS A 27 -1.26 7.40 8.87
CA LYS A 27 0.10 7.88 8.59
C LYS A 27 0.14 8.56 7.22
N LYS A 28 0.93 9.63 7.11
CA LYS A 28 1.29 10.19 5.80
C LYS A 28 2.13 9.17 5.07
N THR A 29 1.61 8.67 3.95
CA THR A 29 2.17 7.52 3.24
C THR A 29 2.32 7.89 1.77
N LEU A 30 3.48 7.57 1.20
CA LEU A 30 3.76 7.68 -0.23
C LEU A 30 3.78 6.28 -0.84
N ILE A 31 2.97 6.04 -1.86
CA ILE A 31 3.04 4.81 -2.66
C ILE A 31 3.99 5.07 -3.82
N PHE A 32 5.05 4.26 -3.90
CA PHE A 32 6.03 4.30 -4.99
C PHE A 32 5.90 3.03 -5.82
N MET A 33 5.48 3.16 -7.08
CA MET A 33 5.33 2.05 -8.03
C MET A 33 6.43 2.13 -9.07
N TRP A 34 7.11 1.02 -9.31
CA TRP A 34 8.16 0.92 -10.31
C TRP A 34 8.23 -0.51 -10.85
N ALA A 35 8.91 -0.67 -11.99
CA ALA A 35 9.27 -1.96 -12.52
C ALA A 35 10.64 -1.86 -13.20
N SER A 36 11.38 -2.97 -13.24
CA SER A 36 12.75 -3.03 -13.76
C SER A 36 12.84 -3.29 -15.27
N TRP A 37 11.70 -3.52 -15.92
CA TRP A 37 11.60 -3.83 -17.35
C TRP A 37 11.47 -2.55 -18.19
#